data_AF-A0A2V7ZDA2-F1
#
_entry.id   AF-A0A2V7ZDA2-F1
#
_cell.length_a   1.000
_cell.length_b   1.000
_cell.length_c   1.000
_cell.angle_alpha   90.00
_cell.angle_beta   90.00
_cell.angle_gamma   90.00
#
_symmetry.space_group_name_H-M   'P 1'
#
loop_
_entity.id
_entity.type
_entity.pdbx_description
1 polymer ?
#
loop_
_entity_poly.entity_id
_entity_poly.type
_entity_poly.pdbx_seq_one_letter_code
_entity_poly.pdbx_strand_id
1 'polypeptide(L)'
;NYWKSSFLHELSDEAINVLVERFAVTPSPMTAVVIEYFHGAVCRVDVSDTAVPHREPGYNLGVFSEWTDPAATDENVAWARETYAALEPHLAPLRYVNYLDEDDVG
;
A
#
# COMPACT_ATOMS: atom_id res chain seq x y z
N ASN A 1 -3.78 8.15 12.90
CA ASN A 1 -3.76 7.27 11.72
C ASN A 1 -2.39 7.37 11.08
N TYR A 2 -2.02 6.36 10.31
CA TYR A 2 -0.79 6.30 9.52
C TYR A 2 -1.06 5.42 8.31
N TRP A 3 -0.56 5.78 7.14
CA TRP A 3 -0.84 5.02 5.93
C TRP A 3 0.41 4.93 5.04
N LYS A 4 0.46 3.84 4.28
CA LYS A 4 1.42 3.69 3.17
C LYS A 4 0.68 3.10 1.99
N SER A 5 1.12 3.46 0.79
CA SER A 5 0.63 2.84 -0.44
C SER A 5 1.76 2.53 -1.40
N SER A 6 1.55 1.54 -2.25
CA SER A 6 2.47 1.17 -3.32
C SER A 6 1.76 0.30 -4.35
N PHE A 7 2.44 -0.01 -5.45
CA PHE A 7 1.98 -0.98 -6.42
C PHE A 7 2.60 -2.35 -6.16
N LEU A 8 1.82 -3.40 -6.35
CA LEU A 8 2.33 -4.76 -6.47
C LEU A 8 2.59 -5.06 -7.95
N HIS A 9 3.68 -5.77 -8.24
CA HIS A 9 3.95 -6.27 -9.60
C HIS A 9 2.84 -7.23 -10.04
N GLU A 10 2.44 -8.10 -9.13
CA GLU A 10 1.35 -9.06 -9.24
C GLU A 10 0.79 -9.36 -7.85
N LEU A 11 -0.44 -9.84 -7.77
CA LEU A 11 -1.01 -10.35 -6.53
C LEU A 11 -0.68 -11.85 -6.41
N SER A 12 0.59 -12.17 -6.13
CA SER A 12 1.04 -13.56 -5.99
C SER A 12 0.53 -14.20 -4.70
N ASP A 13 0.52 -15.54 -4.65
CA ASP A 13 0.12 -16.29 -3.45
C ASP A 13 1.03 -15.94 -2.26
N GLU A 14 2.32 -15.71 -2.49
CA GLU A 14 3.25 -15.27 -1.44
C GLU A 14 2.89 -13.88 -0.90
N ALA A 15 2.57 -12.92 -1.78
CA ALA A 15 2.15 -11.58 -1.35
C ALA A 15 0.83 -11.65 -0.55
N ILE A 16 -0.12 -12.47 -0.99
CA ILE A 16 -1.37 -12.72 -0.26
C ILE A 16 -1.08 -13.33 1.12
N ASN A 17 -0.20 -14.32 1.21
CA ASN A 17 0.16 -14.94 2.48
C ASN A 17 0.79 -13.94 3.45
N VAL A 18 1.73 -13.11 2.99
CA VAL A 18 2.31 -12.03 3.80
C VAL A 18 1.22 -11.08 4.29
N LEU A 19 0.31 -10.66 3.42
CA LEU A 19 -0.81 -9.78 3.80
C LEU A 19 -1.70 -10.41 4.87
N VAL A 20 -2.06 -11.69 4.72
CA VAL A 20 -2.89 -12.43 5.69
C VAL A 20 -2.18 -12.56 7.04
N GLU A 21 -0.90 -12.95 7.04
CA GLU A 21 -0.10 -13.10 8.25
C GLU A 21 0.06 -11.78 9.00
N ARG A 22 0.35 -10.69 8.28
CA ARG A 22 0.46 -9.35 8.87
C ARG A 22 -0.88 -8.84 9.37
N PHE A 23 -1.96 -9.07 8.63
CA PHE A 23 -3.29 -8.62 9.04
C PHE A 23 -3.81 -9.37 10.27
N ALA A 24 -3.45 -10.64 10.44
CA ALA A 24 -3.83 -11.44 11.62
C ALA A 24 -3.30 -10.87 12.94
N VAL A 25 -2.21 -10.09 12.91
CA VAL A 25 -1.59 -9.43 14.08
C VAL A 25 -1.87 -7.93 14.13
N THR A 26 -2.90 -7.47 13.43
CA THR A 26 -3.27 -6.04 13.39
C THR A 26 -3.67 -5.54 14.79
N PRO A 27 -3.09 -4.43 15.27
CA PRO A 27 -3.33 -3.93 16.63
C PRO A 27 -4.69 -3.23 16.80
N SER A 28 -5.27 -2.71 15.71
CA SER A 28 -6.53 -1.99 15.73
C SER A 28 -7.59 -2.61 14.82
N PRO A 29 -8.84 -2.81 15.28
CA PRO A 29 -9.93 -3.29 14.44
C PRO A 29 -10.41 -2.27 13.40
N MET A 30 -9.93 -1.02 13.45
CA MET A 30 -10.25 0.02 12.47
C MET A 30 -9.31 0.02 11.26
N THR A 31 -8.18 -0.67 11.38
CA THR A 31 -7.17 -0.75 10.32
C THR A 31 -7.69 -1.55 9.12
N ALA A 32 -7.39 -1.06 7.92
CA ALA A 32 -7.79 -1.68 6.66
C ALA A 32 -6.59 -1.85 5.73
N VAL A 33 -6.57 -2.96 5.00
CA VAL A 33 -5.71 -3.15 3.82
C VAL A 33 -6.60 -3.21 2.59
N VAL A 34 -6.30 -2.38 1.60
CA VAL A 34 -7.09 -2.25 0.37
C VAL A 34 -6.21 -2.64 -0.82
N ILE A 35 -6.77 -3.47 -1.70
CA ILE A 35 -6.15 -3.86 -2.95
C ILE A 35 -7.07 -3.42 -4.09
N GLU A 36 -6.59 -2.52 -4.95
CA GLU A 36 -7.35 -2.00 -6.08
C GLU A 36 -6.72 -2.49 -7.37
N TYR A 37 -7.48 -3.24 -8.17
CA TYR A 37 -7.04 -3.68 -9.48
C TYR A 37 -7.33 -2.59 -10.53
N PHE A 38 -6.27 -1.95 -11.03
CA PHE A 38 -6.37 -0.99 -12.12
C PHE A 38 -6.39 -1.74 -13.46
N HIS A 39 -7.52 -1.62 -14.18
CA HIS A 39 -7.67 -2.21 -15.50
C HIS A 39 -8.71 -1.45 -16.34
N GLY A 40 -8.92 -1.89 -17.59
CA GLY A 40 -10.04 -1.44 -18.40
C GLY A 40 -9.88 -0.02 -18.95
N ALA A 41 -10.90 0.83 -18.81
CA ALA A 41 -10.94 2.14 -19.46
C ALA A 41 -9.84 3.10 -19.00
N VAL A 42 -9.45 3.00 -17.74
CA VAL A 42 -8.42 3.84 -17.14
C VAL A 42 -7.06 3.57 -17.77
N CYS A 43 -6.76 2.32 -18.15
CA CYS A 43 -5.49 1.93 -18.78
C CYS A 43 -5.45 2.07 -20.31
N ARG A 44 -6.51 2.59 -20.95
CA ARG A 44 -6.56 2.82 -22.41
C ARG A 44 -6.09 4.21 -22.83
N VAL A 45 -5.71 5.05 -21.88
CA VAL A 45 -5.19 6.41 -22.09
C VAL A 45 -3.70 6.37 -21.79
N ASP A 46 -2.87 6.97 -22.64
CA ASP A 46 -1.42 6.96 -22.44
C ASP A 46 -1.04 7.73 -21.17
N VAL A 47 0.00 7.27 -20.46
CA VAL A 47 0.52 7.96 -19.27
C VAL A 47 0.98 9.38 -19.59
N SER A 48 1.40 9.64 -20.83
CA SER A 48 1.80 10.97 -21.31
C SER A 48 0.62 11.90 -21.62
N ASP A 49 -0.60 11.36 -21.76
CA ASP A 49 -1.80 12.14 -22.10
C ASP A 49 -2.41 12.84 -20.87
N THR A 50 -2.06 12.41 -19.65
CA THR A 50 -2.60 13.00 -18.41
C THR A 50 -1.55 13.06 -17.31
N ALA A 51 -1.66 14.03 -16.41
CA ALA A 51 -0.83 14.08 -15.19
C ALA A 51 -1.13 12.95 -14.19
N VAL A 52 -2.10 12.08 -14.48
CA VAL A 52 -2.47 10.93 -13.64
C VAL A 52 -1.67 9.71 -14.08
N PRO A 53 -0.78 9.20 -13.24
CA PRO A 53 0.12 8.11 -13.62
C PRO A 53 -0.52 6.72 -13.67
N HIS A 54 -1.74 6.60 -13.15
CA HIS A 54 -2.51 5.36 -13.03
C HIS A 54 -3.05 4.86 -14.37
N ARG A 55 -2.15 4.49 -15.30
CA ARG A 55 -2.53 4.10 -16.66
C ARG A 55 -2.02 2.72 -17.07
N GLU A 56 -1.20 2.09 -16.24
CA GLU A 56 -0.76 0.71 -16.47
C GLU A 56 -1.65 -0.28 -15.69
N PRO A 57 -1.96 -1.46 -16.27
CA PRO A 57 -2.63 -2.52 -15.53
C PRO A 57 -1.78 -2.97 -14.34
N GLY A 58 -2.37 -3.05 -13.16
CA GLY A 58 -1.64 -3.43 -11.96
C GLY A 58 -2.50 -3.38 -10.70
N TYR A 59 -1.90 -3.71 -9.56
CA TYR A 59 -2.59 -3.70 -8.28
C TYR A 59 -2.00 -2.58 -7.42
N ASN A 60 -2.83 -1.63 -7.03
CA ASN A 60 -2.50 -0.70 -5.95
C ASN A 60 -2.78 -1.39 -4.62
N LEU A 61 -1.88 -1.19 -3.67
CA LEU A 61 -1.97 -1.66 -2.31
C LEU A 61 -1.95 -0.45 -1.39
N GLY A 62 -2.98 -0.31 -0.56
CA GLY A 62 -3.05 0.67 0.52
C GLY A 62 -3.10 -0.02 1.88
N VAL A 63 -2.19 0.35 2.77
CA VAL A 63 -2.15 -0.05 4.18
C VAL A 63 -2.59 1.15 5.02
N PHE A 64 -3.80 1.12 5.56
CA PHE A 64 -4.42 2.21 6.31
C PHE A 64 -4.54 1.83 7.79
N SER A 65 -3.55 2.22 8.58
CA SER A 65 -3.55 1.98 10.03
C SER A 65 -4.32 3.08 10.74
N GLU A 66 -5.38 2.70 11.45
CA GLU A 66 -6.31 3.64 12.09
C GLU A 66 -6.59 3.26 13.54
N TRP A 67 -6.61 4.23 14.44
CA TRP A 67 -6.83 4.05 15.88
C TRP A 67 -7.38 5.33 16.49
N THR A 68 -8.07 5.20 17.62
CA THR A 68 -8.64 6.34 18.36
C THR A 68 -7.83 6.74 19.59
N ASP A 69 -7.19 5.80 20.27
CA ASP A 69 -6.41 6.07 21.49
C ASP A 69 -4.97 6.49 21.13
N PRO A 70 -4.56 7.74 21.43
CA PRO A 70 -3.20 8.20 21.16
C PRO A 70 -2.10 7.33 21.80
N ALA A 71 -2.38 6.62 22.89
CA ALA A 71 -1.42 5.72 23.53
C ALA A 71 -1.06 4.49 22.65
N ALA A 72 -1.91 4.14 21.69
CA ALA A 72 -1.68 3.04 20.75
C ALA A 72 -0.88 3.45 19.49
N THR A 73 -0.43 4.70 19.42
CA THR A 73 0.22 5.27 18.22
C THR A 73 1.43 4.47 17.78
N ASP A 74 2.37 4.21 18.69
CA ASP A 74 3.64 3.57 18.35
C ASP A 74 3.43 2.15 17.79
N GLU A 75 2.53 1.38 18.39
CA GLU A 75 2.19 0.01 17.95
C GLU A 75 1.54 0.02 16.55
N ASN A 76 0.59 0.92 16.31
CA ASN A 76 -0.11 1.02 15.02
C ASN A 76 0.79 1.51 13.87
N VAL A 77 1.71 2.44 14.17
CA VAL A 77 2.71 2.93 13.21
C VAL A 77 3.75 1.83 12.92
N ALA A 78 4.24 1.15 13.95
CA ALA A 78 5.19 0.05 13.79
C ALA A 78 4.60 -1.07 12.93
N TRP A 79 3.37 -1.50 13.23
CA TRP A 79 2.69 -2.54 12.44
C TRP A 79 2.60 -2.17 10.95
N ALA A 80 2.26 -0.92 10.63
CA ALA A 80 2.14 -0.46 9.24
C ALA A 80 3.50 -0.45 8.52
N ARG A 81 4.55 0.04 9.18
CA ARG A 81 5.92 0.08 8.63
C ARG A 81 6.47 -1.32 8.40
N GLU A 82 6.31 -2.22 9.37
CA GLU A 82 6.72 -3.63 9.25
C GLU A 82 5.95 -4.37 8.16
N THR A 83 4.65 -4.12 8.04
CA THR A 83 3.82 -4.74 6.99
C THR A 83 4.28 -4.29 5.61
N TYR A 84 4.57 -2.99 5.46
CA TYR A 84 5.12 -2.47 4.20
C TYR A 84 6.50 -3.05 3.89
N ALA A 85 7.40 -3.13 4.88
CA ALA A 85 8.72 -3.72 4.74
C ALA A 85 8.67 -5.21 4.33
N ALA A 86 7.74 -5.97 4.92
CA ALA A 86 7.53 -7.38 4.56
C ALA A 86 7.06 -7.56 3.11
N LEU A 87 6.37 -6.55 2.56
CA LEU A 87 5.87 -6.58 1.18
C LEU A 87 6.86 -6.05 0.16
N GLU A 88 7.96 -5.39 0.57
CA GLU A 88 8.97 -4.82 -0.33
C GLU A 88 9.42 -5.76 -1.46
N PRO A 89 9.65 -7.07 -1.24
CA PRO A 89 10.04 -7.99 -2.31
C PRO A 89 8.98 -8.17 -3.41
N HIS A 90 7.72 -7.84 -3.12
CA HIS A 90 6.57 -7.99 -4.01
C HIS A 90 6.12 -6.66 -4.65
N LEU A 91 6.70 -5.53 -4.20
CA LEU A 91 6.36 -4.21 -4.72
C LEU A 91 6.95 -4.00 -6.11
N ALA A 92 6.18 -3.35 -6.97
CA ALA A 92 6.65 -2.96 -8.29
C ALA A 92 7.75 -1.87 -8.17
N PRO A 93 8.78 -1.89 -9.04
CA PRO A 93 9.84 -0.89 -9.05
C PRO A 93 9.37 0.51 -9.47
N LEU A 94 8.14 0.64 -9.98
CA LEU A 94 7.49 1.91 -10.33
C LEU A 94 7.10 2.67 -9.06
N ARG A 95 8.10 3.19 -8.33
CA ARG A 95 7.87 4.24 -7.34
C ARG A 95 7.51 5.52 -8.09
N TYR A 96 6.22 5.72 -8.35
CA TYR A 96 5.74 7.04 -8.74
C TYR A 96 5.94 7.98 -7.55
N VAL A 97 6.80 8.99 -7.74
CA VAL A 97 7.23 9.99 -6.75
C VAL A 97 6.06 10.70 -6.03
N ASN A 98 4.84 10.60 -6.55
CA ASN A 98 3.62 11.20 -6.00
C ASN A 98 2.99 10.46 -4.80
N TYR A 99 3.56 9.34 -4.33
CA TYR A 99 3.03 8.57 -3.17
C TYR A 99 3.91 8.58 -1.92
N LEU A 100 4.86 9.52 -1.85
CA LEU A 100 5.62 9.79 -0.62
C LEU A 100 4.79 10.75 0.25
N ASP A 101 4.29 10.27 1.38
CA ASP A 101 3.89 11.15 2.49
C ASP A 101 5.15 11.52 3.30
N GLU A 102 5.15 12.66 4.00
CA GLU A 102 6.28 13.46 4.52
C GLU A 102 7.47 12.77 5.26
N ASP A 103 7.45 11.46 5.49
CA ASP A 103 8.49 10.72 6.23
C ASP A 103 9.59 10.05 5.37
N ASP A 104 9.47 10.01 4.04
CA ASP A 104 10.44 9.34 3.16
C ASP A 104 11.55 10.28 2.62
N VAL A 105 12.13 11.10 3.50
CA VAL A 105 13.34 11.88 3.19
C VAL A 105 14.57 11.18 3.78
N GLY A 106 15.28 10.40 2.96
CA GLY A 106 16.56 9.77 3.29
C GLY A 106 17.13 8.96 2.14
#